data_AF-A0A9X7M1R5-F1
#
_entry.id   AF-A0A9X7M1R5-F1
#
_cell.length_a   1.000
_cell.length_b   1.000
_cell.length_c   1.000
_cell.angle_alpha   90.00
_cell.angle_beta   90.00
_cell.angle_gamma   90.00
#
_symmetry.space_group_name_H-M   'P 1'
#
loop_
_entity.id
_entity.type
_entity.pdbx_description
1 polymer ?
#
loop_
_entity_poly.entity_id
_entity_poly.type
_entity_poly.pdbx_seq_one_letter_code
_entity_poly.pdbx_strand_id
1 'polypeptide(L)'
;MLIGTTELKFDKRNNSNVYVVGATGTGKTRLYIHTNVGQEKEKNIIVIESMKKETYYFTHQMKVEQGYQVLRLDLLSPYFHERLQELLSCHPQQKFILYIHVDVVGSTYEERGERVQNMLRIFLEQSSIQAMQVYLDEYDMYPIPHIAKVLCVTRGYQMEISIVVKYHTQLQQIHGKDVANQVLTNCDRKLFFGTNSMQDAEYFSRISGYDQMELFFLQNEILAMGAYHIPQKIPIQQVDYKY
;
A
#
# COMPACT_ATOMS: atom_id res chain seq x y z
N MET A 1 -17.09 2.56 38.14
CA MET A 1 -16.96 1.12 37.82
C MET A 1 -16.85 1.04 36.30
N LEU A 2 -15.79 0.41 35.78
CA LEU A 2 -15.30 0.42 34.38
C LEU A 2 -16.42 0.23 33.35
N ILE A 3 -16.35 0.65 32.07
CA ILE A 3 -15.41 0.33 30.98
C ILE A 3 -15.78 1.33 29.84
N GLY A 4 -14.96 1.95 29.01
CA GLY A 4 -13.54 1.92 28.72
C GLY A 4 -13.31 3.02 27.68
N THR A 5 -12.23 3.77 27.78
CA THR A 5 -11.74 4.67 26.75
C THR A 5 -11.43 3.86 25.50
N THR A 6 -12.37 3.77 24.57
CA THR A 6 -12.11 3.22 23.25
C THR A 6 -11.31 4.28 22.49
N GLU A 7 -10.01 4.34 22.77
CA GLU A 7 -9.04 4.64 21.72
C GLU A 7 -9.49 3.83 20.49
N LEU A 8 -9.57 4.46 19.33
CA LEU A 8 -9.56 3.76 18.05
C LEU A 8 -8.24 2.98 17.97
N LYS A 9 -8.20 1.84 18.66
CA LYS A 9 -7.15 0.85 18.53
C LYS A 9 -7.44 0.18 17.21
N PHE A 10 -6.75 0.62 16.15
CA PHE A 10 -6.51 -0.25 15.02
C PHE A 10 -5.94 -1.55 15.59
N ASP A 11 -6.75 -2.60 15.59
CA ASP A 11 -6.41 -3.85 16.26
C ASP A 11 -5.09 -4.34 15.66
N LYS A 12 -4.04 -4.37 16.49
CA LYS A 12 -2.65 -4.59 16.08
C LYS A 12 -2.38 -6.05 15.68
N ARG A 13 -3.43 -6.84 15.39
CA ARG A 13 -3.39 -8.30 15.42
C ARG A 13 -3.58 -9.01 14.09
N ASN A 14 -3.81 -8.33 12.96
CA ASN A 14 -3.85 -9.01 11.67
C ASN A 14 -3.08 -8.24 10.60
N ASN A 15 -2.08 -8.91 9.98
CA ASN A 15 -1.58 -8.51 8.68
C ASN A 15 -2.79 -8.41 7.75
N SER A 16 -3.11 -7.19 7.34
CA SER A 16 -4.37 -6.89 6.66
C SER A 16 -4.08 -6.11 5.40
N ASN A 17 -4.43 -6.70 4.27
CA ASN A 17 -4.28 -6.03 2.99
C ASN A 17 -5.13 -4.75 2.97
N VAL A 18 -4.61 -3.72 2.30
CA VAL A 18 -5.26 -2.42 2.22
C VAL A 18 -5.54 -2.09 0.77
N TYR A 19 -6.77 -1.68 0.49
CA TYR A 19 -7.14 -1.14 -0.80
C TYR A 19 -7.21 0.38 -0.71
N VAL A 20 -6.46 1.08 -1.54
CA VAL A 20 -6.42 2.53 -1.58
C VAL A 20 -6.85 2.99 -2.97
N VAL A 21 -7.81 3.90 -3.01
CA VAL A 21 -8.38 4.40 -4.26
C VAL A 21 -8.56 5.91 -4.21
N GLY A 22 -8.34 6.56 -5.34
CA GLY A 22 -8.66 7.97 -5.53
C GLY A 22 -7.97 8.58 -6.74
N ALA A 23 -8.52 9.66 -7.25
CA ALA A 23 -8.04 10.29 -8.48
C ALA A 23 -6.57 10.78 -8.38
N THR A 24 -5.97 11.11 -9.52
CA THR A 24 -4.63 11.74 -9.53
C THR A 24 -4.66 13.05 -8.74
N GLY A 25 -3.64 13.29 -7.91
CA GLY A 25 -3.52 14.53 -7.13
C GLY A 25 -4.25 14.53 -5.78
N THR A 26 -5.01 13.48 -5.42
CA THR A 26 -5.70 13.38 -4.12
C THR A 26 -4.78 13.06 -2.94
N GLY A 27 -3.48 12.94 -3.17
CA GLY A 27 -2.48 12.74 -2.12
C GLY A 27 -2.27 11.31 -1.65
N LYS A 28 -2.81 10.28 -2.34
CA LYS A 28 -2.63 8.85 -1.98
C LYS A 28 -1.19 8.50 -1.59
N THR A 29 -0.21 8.75 -2.45
CA THR A 29 1.20 8.42 -2.22
C THR A 29 1.75 9.16 -0.99
N ARG A 30 1.53 10.48 -0.89
CA ARG A 30 2.03 11.30 0.21
C ARG A 30 1.37 11.04 1.56
N LEU A 31 0.06 10.85 1.59
CA LEU A 31 -0.73 10.73 2.83
C LEU A 31 -0.83 9.28 3.32
N TYR A 32 -0.70 8.31 2.42
CA TYR A 32 -0.75 6.90 2.78
C TYR A 32 0.63 6.24 2.68
N ILE A 33 1.24 6.17 1.49
CA ILE A 33 2.48 5.39 1.30
C ILE A 33 3.63 6.02 2.09
N HIS A 34 3.93 7.30 1.89
CA HIS A 34 5.05 7.96 2.57
C HIS A 34 4.91 7.91 4.09
N THR A 35 3.70 8.13 4.61
CA THR A 35 3.42 8.11 6.05
C THR A 35 3.62 6.72 6.63
N ASN A 36 3.04 5.67 6.03
CA ASN A 36 3.17 4.32 6.55
C ASN A 36 4.59 3.77 6.37
N VAL A 37 5.22 4.01 5.21
CA VAL A 37 6.63 3.67 4.99
C VAL A 37 7.49 4.38 6.03
N GLY A 38 7.30 5.67 6.29
CA GLY A 38 8.11 6.40 7.27
C GLY A 38 7.94 5.95 8.72
N GLN A 39 6.74 5.52 9.10
CA GLN A 39 6.44 5.05 10.47
C GLN A 39 6.89 3.61 10.73
N GLU A 40 6.92 2.76 9.71
CA GLU A 40 7.36 1.37 9.85
C GLU A 40 8.83 1.30 10.26
N LYS A 41 9.19 0.48 11.24
CA LYS A 41 10.56 0.38 11.78
C LYS A 41 11.05 -1.06 11.93
N GLU A 42 10.18 -2.04 11.78
CA GLU A 42 10.44 -3.44 12.10
C GLU A 42 10.34 -4.31 10.86
N LYS A 43 9.25 -4.19 10.10
CA LYS A 43 8.97 -5.05 8.94
C LYS A 43 9.87 -4.73 7.75
N ASN A 44 10.12 -5.74 6.92
CA ASN A 44 10.66 -5.54 5.58
C ASN A 44 9.67 -4.75 4.71
N ILE A 45 10.16 -3.93 3.79
CA ILE A 45 9.30 -3.08 2.96
C ILE A 45 9.64 -3.27 1.49
N ILE A 46 8.62 -3.44 0.66
CA ILE A 46 8.74 -3.34 -0.79
C ILE A 46 7.84 -2.20 -1.25
N VAL A 47 8.39 -1.28 -2.02
CA VAL A 47 7.63 -0.23 -2.69
C VAL A 47 7.80 -0.41 -4.19
N ILE A 48 6.70 -0.61 -4.89
CA ILE A 48 6.67 -0.68 -6.35
C ILE A 48 6.04 0.62 -6.84
N GLU A 49 6.81 1.40 -7.60
CA GLU A 49 6.38 2.69 -8.12
C GLU A 49 6.79 2.89 -9.58
N SER A 50 5.98 3.65 -10.29
CA SER A 50 6.20 3.97 -11.70
C SER A 50 7.29 5.06 -11.88
N MET A 51 7.27 5.79 -12.99
CA MET A 51 8.28 6.76 -13.45
C MET A 51 8.66 7.86 -12.45
N LYS A 52 7.83 8.15 -11.45
CA LYS A 52 8.03 9.32 -10.57
C LYS A 52 9.09 9.12 -9.49
N LYS A 53 9.31 7.89 -9.01
CA LYS A 53 10.25 7.58 -7.91
C LYS A 53 10.05 8.45 -6.66
N GLU A 54 8.82 8.92 -6.45
CA GLU A 54 8.46 9.89 -5.43
C GLU A 54 8.70 9.32 -4.03
N THR A 55 8.35 8.05 -3.82
CA THR A 55 8.47 7.42 -2.50
C THR A 55 9.94 7.20 -2.13
N TYR A 56 10.76 6.72 -3.07
CA TYR A 56 12.21 6.60 -2.88
C TYR A 56 12.83 7.92 -2.41
N TYR A 57 12.65 9.01 -3.18
CA TYR A 57 13.27 10.28 -2.85
C TYR A 57 12.79 10.82 -1.49
N PHE A 58 11.53 10.58 -1.13
CA PHE A 58 10.96 11.03 0.13
C PHE A 58 11.44 10.22 1.35
N THR A 59 11.64 8.91 1.22
CA THR A 59 11.80 8.01 2.39
C THR A 59 13.18 7.37 2.55
N HIS A 60 14.04 7.35 1.52
CA HIS A 60 15.28 6.57 1.57
C HIS A 60 16.27 6.98 2.68
N GLN A 61 16.54 8.27 2.88
CA GLN A 61 17.48 8.74 3.91
C GLN A 61 17.01 8.38 5.32
N MET A 62 15.75 8.69 5.62
CA MET A 62 15.09 8.30 6.86
C MET A 62 15.18 6.77 7.09
N LYS A 63 15.07 5.96 6.03
CA LYS A 63 15.17 4.51 6.16
C LYS A 63 16.58 4.04 6.48
N VAL A 64 17.61 4.67 5.92
CA VAL A 64 19.01 4.43 6.34
C VAL A 64 19.17 4.75 7.83
N GLU A 65 18.67 5.90 8.29
CA GLU A 65 18.74 6.30 9.70
C GLU A 65 17.98 5.35 10.63
N GLN A 66 16.88 4.77 10.16
CA GLN A 66 16.14 3.73 10.87
C GLN A 66 16.83 2.36 10.86
N GLY A 67 18.01 2.24 10.22
CA GLY A 67 18.79 1.01 10.15
C GLY A 67 18.32 0.00 9.11
N TYR A 68 17.60 0.46 8.07
CA TYR A 68 17.25 -0.39 6.93
C TYR A 68 18.39 -0.50 5.94
N GLN A 69 18.58 -1.70 5.38
CA GLN A 69 19.29 -1.81 4.12
C GLN A 69 18.40 -1.26 3.00
N VAL A 70 18.84 -0.18 2.35
CA VAL A 70 18.07 0.47 1.27
C VAL A 70 18.55 -0.02 -0.08
N LEU A 71 17.64 -0.58 -0.87
CA LEU A 71 17.95 -1.07 -2.22
C LEU A 71 16.99 -0.49 -3.24
N ARG A 72 17.50 -0.34 -4.46
CA ARG A 72 16.70 0.05 -5.62
C ARG A 72 16.96 -0.91 -6.77
N LEU A 73 15.90 -1.48 -7.32
CA LEU A 73 15.96 -2.35 -8.49
C LEU A 73 15.05 -1.82 -9.60
N ASP A 74 15.39 -2.18 -10.83
CA ASP A 74 14.55 -1.98 -12.00
C ASP A 74 13.89 -3.32 -12.34
N LEU A 75 12.56 -3.35 -12.38
CA LEU A 75 11.77 -4.57 -12.61
C LEU A 75 12.15 -5.27 -13.92
N LEU A 76 12.51 -4.50 -14.95
CA LEU A 76 12.80 -5.03 -16.29
C LEU A 76 14.28 -5.42 -16.46
N SER A 77 15.14 -5.10 -15.48
CA SER A 77 16.55 -5.42 -15.56
C SER A 77 16.77 -6.93 -15.76
N PRO A 78 17.66 -7.34 -16.69
CA PRO A 78 18.02 -8.76 -16.85
C PRO A 78 18.68 -9.33 -15.59
N TYR A 79 19.26 -8.49 -14.74
CA TYR A 79 19.90 -8.88 -13.49
C TYR A 79 18.96 -8.82 -12.28
N PHE A 80 17.66 -8.53 -12.48
CA PHE A 80 16.71 -8.36 -11.38
C PHE A 80 16.68 -9.59 -10.45
N HIS A 81 16.62 -10.79 -11.03
CA HIS A 81 16.55 -12.04 -10.27
C HIS A 81 17.80 -12.29 -9.43
N GLU A 82 18.98 -12.15 -10.05
CA GLU A 82 20.27 -12.35 -9.38
C GLU A 82 20.44 -11.38 -8.19
N ARG A 83 20.13 -10.09 -8.41
CA ARG A 83 20.19 -9.07 -7.37
C ARG A 83 19.20 -9.32 -6.23
N LEU A 84 18.00 -9.82 -6.56
CA LEU A 84 17.01 -10.17 -5.56
C LEU A 84 17.48 -11.35 -4.70
N GLN A 85 18.10 -12.36 -5.30
CA GLN A 85 18.66 -13.50 -4.58
C GLN A 85 19.86 -13.13 -3.71
N GLU A 86 20.72 -12.22 -4.20
CA GLU A 86 21.84 -11.65 -3.43
C GLU A 86 21.31 -11.00 -2.14
N LEU A 87 20.27 -10.15 -2.25
CA LEU A 87 19.61 -9.51 -1.10
C LEU A 87 19.13 -10.54 -0.07
N LEU A 88 18.49 -11.61 -0.54
CA LEU A 88 17.90 -12.64 0.32
C LEU A 88 18.96 -13.53 1.00
N SER A 89 20.17 -13.62 0.43
CA SER A 89 21.22 -14.52 0.90
C SER A 89 22.18 -13.86 1.89
N CYS A 90 22.48 -12.56 1.73
CA CYS A 90 23.56 -11.91 2.49
C CYS A 90 23.24 -11.71 3.97
N HIS A 91 22.00 -11.34 4.33
CA HIS A 91 21.66 -10.96 5.70
C HIS A 91 20.20 -11.29 6.09
N PRO A 92 19.87 -12.56 6.40
CA PRO A 92 18.49 -13.00 6.64
C PRO A 92 17.78 -12.32 7.83
N GLN A 93 18.53 -11.70 8.76
CA GLN A 93 17.98 -10.96 9.89
C GLN A 93 18.02 -9.43 9.74
N GLN A 94 18.65 -8.91 8.68
CA GLN A 94 18.72 -7.48 8.44
C GLN A 94 17.43 -7.00 7.76
N LYS A 95 16.72 -6.06 8.38
CA LYS A 95 15.56 -5.44 7.76
C LYS A 95 15.98 -4.61 6.54
N PHE A 96 15.19 -4.71 5.47
CA PHE A 96 15.45 -4.00 4.22
C PHE A 96 14.22 -3.26 3.70
N ILE A 97 14.48 -2.23 2.88
CA ILE A 97 13.49 -1.62 2.03
C ILE A 97 13.95 -1.70 0.58
N LEU A 98 13.11 -2.28 -0.26
CA LEU A 98 13.35 -2.46 -1.68
C LEU A 98 12.40 -1.57 -2.48
N TYR A 99 12.97 -0.59 -3.18
CA TYR A 99 12.25 0.24 -4.15
C TYR A 99 12.38 -0.37 -5.54
N ILE A 100 11.27 -0.76 -6.13
CA ILE A 100 11.19 -1.32 -7.47
C ILE A 100 10.62 -0.27 -8.40
N HIS A 101 11.43 0.11 -9.38
CA HIS A 101 11.00 0.99 -10.44
C HIS A 101 10.41 0.17 -11.60
N VAL A 102 9.26 0.61 -12.10
CA VAL A 102 8.60 0.05 -13.27
C VAL A 102 8.73 1.01 -14.46
N ASP A 103 9.47 0.60 -15.49
CA ASP A 103 9.49 1.30 -16.78
C ASP A 103 8.24 0.95 -17.59
N VAL A 104 7.41 1.96 -17.85
CA VAL A 104 6.12 1.82 -18.56
C VAL A 104 6.24 2.03 -20.06
N VAL A 105 7.37 2.55 -20.55
CA VAL A 105 7.57 2.84 -21.97
C VAL A 105 8.14 1.62 -22.68
N GLY A 106 9.05 0.90 -22.03
CA GLY A 106 9.74 -0.26 -22.60
C GLY A 106 9.06 -1.62 -22.40
N SER A 107 7.86 -1.70 -21.79
CA SER A 107 7.21 -2.99 -21.46
C SER A 107 5.70 -2.97 -21.59
N THR A 108 5.11 -4.16 -21.72
CA THR A 108 3.65 -4.36 -21.76
C THR A 108 3.06 -4.43 -20.35
N TYR A 109 1.73 -4.30 -20.22
CA TYR A 109 1.06 -4.49 -18.93
C TYR A 109 1.26 -5.91 -18.40
N GLU A 110 1.18 -6.90 -19.28
CA GLU A 110 1.28 -8.31 -18.99
C GLU A 110 2.68 -8.67 -18.47
N GLU A 111 3.75 -8.24 -19.16
CA GLU A 111 5.12 -8.52 -18.74
C GLU A 111 5.40 -7.97 -17.34
N ARG A 112 4.97 -6.73 -17.07
CA ARG A 112 5.15 -6.09 -15.77
C ARG A 112 4.41 -6.86 -14.68
N GLY A 113 3.16 -7.21 -14.92
CA GLY A 113 2.34 -8.00 -13.98
C GLY A 113 2.96 -9.35 -13.64
N GLU A 114 3.43 -10.08 -14.66
CA GLU A 114 4.10 -11.39 -14.48
C GLU A 114 5.41 -11.26 -13.68
N ARG A 115 6.23 -10.25 -13.98
CA ARG A 115 7.48 -10.01 -13.24
C ARG A 115 7.22 -9.68 -11.77
N VAL A 116 6.24 -8.83 -11.47
CA VAL A 116 5.86 -8.53 -10.08
C VAL A 116 5.33 -9.77 -9.38
N GLN A 117 4.49 -10.58 -10.04
CA GLN A 117 4.01 -11.84 -9.48
C GLN A 117 5.15 -12.82 -9.15
N ASN A 118 6.09 -12.99 -10.07
CA ASN A 118 7.25 -13.86 -9.89
C ASN A 118 8.15 -13.38 -8.74
N MET A 119 8.35 -12.07 -8.61
CA MET A 119 9.05 -11.48 -7.47
C MET A 119 8.36 -11.83 -6.15
N LEU A 120 7.04 -11.64 -6.04
CA LEU A 120 6.30 -11.99 -4.83
C LEU A 120 6.40 -13.49 -4.52
N ARG A 121 6.36 -14.34 -5.55
CA ARG A 121 6.54 -15.80 -5.39
C ARG A 121 7.90 -16.14 -4.79
N ILE A 122 8.97 -15.50 -5.24
CA ILE A 122 10.32 -15.70 -4.67
C ILE A 122 10.32 -15.39 -3.17
N PHE A 123 9.67 -14.30 -2.75
CA PHE A 123 9.56 -13.97 -1.32
C PHE A 123 8.75 -15.00 -0.53
N LEU A 124 7.68 -15.57 -1.12
CA LEU A 124 6.85 -16.60 -0.46
C LEU A 124 7.58 -17.93 -0.29
N GLU A 125 8.54 -18.24 -1.16
CA GLU A 125 9.34 -19.48 -1.11
C GLU A 125 10.46 -19.42 -0.05
N GLN A 126 10.74 -18.24 0.51
CA GLN A 126 11.81 -18.03 1.48
C GLN A 126 11.29 -18.15 2.91
N SER A 127 11.63 -19.25 3.58
CA SER A 127 11.13 -19.58 4.93
C SER A 127 11.66 -18.67 6.05
N SER A 128 12.69 -17.86 5.81
CA SER A 128 13.38 -17.04 6.81
C SER A 128 12.94 -15.57 6.84
N ILE A 129 12.05 -15.16 5.94
CA ILE A 129 11.72 -13.74 5.77
C ILE A 129 10.74 -13.28 6.85
N GLN A 130 11.15 -12.25 7.57
CA GLN A 130 10.31 -11.55 8.55
C GLN A 130 9.11 -10.87 7.86
N ALA A 131 8.06 -10.59 8.64
CA ALA A 131 6.86 -9.89 8.17
C ALA A 131 7.19 -8.69 7.27
N MET A 132 6.38 -8.51 6.23
CA MET A 132 6.66 -7.57 5.16
C MET A 132 5.45 -6.71 4.81
N GLN A 133 5.70 -5.45 4.45
CA GLN A 133 4.72 -4.57 3.82
C GLN A 133 5.08 -4.35 2.36
N VAL A 134 4.11 -4.55 1.48
CA VAL A 134 4.25 -4.33 0.04
C VAL A 134 3.30 -3.21 -0.38
N TYR A 135 3.84 -2.14 -0.96
CA TYR A 135 3.08 -1.03 -1.50
C TYR A 135 3.13 -1.10 -3.03
N LEU A 136 1.96 -1.31 -3.64
CA LEU A 136 1.77 -1.33 -5.08
C LEU A 136 1.18 0.03 -5.51
N ASP A 137 2.05 1.03 -5.70
CA ASP A 137 1.62 2.36 -6.15
C ASP A 137 1.33 2.40 -7.65
N GLU A 138 0.26 3.10 -8.03
CA GLU A 138 -0.27 3.10 -9.40
C GLU A 138 -0.42 1.68 -9.97
N TYR A 139 -1.01 0.77 -9.20
CA TYR A 139 -1.14 -0.67 -9.51
C TYR A 139 -1.67 -0.96 -10.93
N ASP A 140 -2.54 -0.10 -11.45
CA ASP A 140 -3.10 -0.19 -12.81
C ASP A 140 -2.01 -0.30 -13.90
N MET A 141 -0.78 0.14 -13.59
CA MET A 141 0.38 0.06 -14.50
C MET A 141 1.01 -1.34 -14.58
N TYR A 142 0.79 -2.25 -13.64
CA TYR A 142 1.45 -3.56 -13.65
C TYR A 142 0.51 -4.63 -13.07
N PRO A 143 -0.63 -4.86 -13.72
CA PRO A 143 -1.69 -5.67 -13.15
C PRO A 143 -1.23 -7.13 -12.97
N ILE A 144 -1.16 -7.55 -11.72
CA ILE A 144 -0.68 -8.87 -11.33
C ILE A 144 -1.71 -9.94 -11.75
N PRO A 145 -1.30 -10.98 -12.51
CA PRO A 145 -2.20 -12.08 -12.84
C PRO A 145 -2.74 -12.77 -11.59
N HIS A 146 -4.02 -13.11 -11.57
CA HIS A 146 -4.67 -13.77 -10.43
C HIS A 146 -4.49 -13.03 -9.08
N ILE A 147 -4.46 -11.70 -9.08
CA ILE A 147 -4.22 -10.86 -7.89
C ILE A 147 -5.06 -11.24 -6.67
N ALA A 148 -6.35 -11.58 -6.85
CA ALA A 148 -7.21 -12.01 -5.74
C ALA A 148 -6.66 -13.25 -5.02
N LYS A 149 -6.10 -14.22 -5.75
CA LYS A 149 -5.45 -15.40 -5.19
C LYS A 149 -4.13 -15.03 -4.50
N VAL A 150 -3.35 -14.11 -5.09
CA VAL A 150 -2.11 -13.60 -4.48
C VAL A 150 -2.39 -12.97 -3.12
N LEU A 151 -3.39 -12.09 -3.03
CA LEU A 151 -3.80 -11.45 -1.76
C LEU A 151 -4.26 -12.46 -0.70
N CYS A 152 -4.96 -13.51 -1.12
CA CYS A 152 -5.41 -14.58 -0.22
C CYS A 152 -4.22 -15.39 0.33
N VAL A 153 -3.28 -15.80 -0.54
CA VAL A 153 -2.12 -16.61 -0.14
C VAL A 153 -1.16 -15.82 0.75
N THR A 154 -0.82 -14.59 0.36
CA THR A 154 0.17 -13.73 1.04
C THR A 154 -0.21 -13.40 2.49
N ARG A 155 -1.51 -13.39 2.83
CA ARG A 155 -2.02 -13.23 4.19
C ARG A 155 -1.44 -14.25 5.19
N GLY A 156 -1.24 -15.50 4.74
CA GLY A 156 -0.66 -16.58 5.56
C GLY A 156 0.84 -16.44 5.81
N TYR A 157 1.53 -15.62 5.03
CA TYR A 157 2.99 -15.45 5.06
C TYR A 157 3.43 -14.13 5.72
N GLN A 158 2.53 -13.52 6.49
CA GLN A 158 2.77 -12.22 7.12
C GLN A 158 3.16 -11.10 6.15
N MET A 159 2.69 -11.20 4.90
CA MET A 159 2.86 -10.19 3.87
C MET A 159 1.58 -9.35 3.80
N GLU A 160 1.72 -8.07 4.07
CA GLU A 160 0.65 -7.07 4.03
C GLU A 160 0.74 -6.29 2.72
N ILE A 161 -0.24 -6.46 1.84
CA ILE A 161 -0.23 -5.82 0.53
C ILE A 161 -1.19 -4.62 0.54
N SER A 162 -0.64 -3.45 0.23
CA SER A 162 -1.39 -2.23 -0.06
C SER A 162 -1.48 -2.03 -1.57
N ILE A 163 -2.69 -2.19 -2.12
CA ILE A 163 -2.97 -1.91 -3.54
C ILE A 163 -3.45 -0.47 -3.67
N VAL A 164 -2.74 0.34 -4.44
CA VAL A 164 -3.11 1.74 -4.68
C VAL A 164 -3.51 1.92 -6.14
N VAL A 165 -4.78 2.21 -6.39
CA VAL A 165 -5.34 2.44 -7.72
C VAL A 165 -5.82 3.88 -7.88
N LYS A 166 -5.92 4.33 -9.14
CA LYS A 166 -6.52 5.64 -9.44
C LYS A 166 -8.04 5.57 -9.41
N TYR A 167 -8.60 4.54 -10.06
CA TYR A 167 -10.03 4.35 -10.20
C TYR A 167 -10.42 2.89 -10.00
N HIS A 168 -11.54 2.64 -9.32
CA HIS A 168 -12.04 1.28 -9.16
C HIS A 168 -12.59 0.73 -10.47
N THR A 169 -13.25 1.56 -11.29
CA THR A 169 -13.67 1.19 -12.65
C THR A 169 -12.51 0.70 -13.52
N GLN A 170 -11.32 1.28 -13.39
CA GLN A 170 -10.14 0.83 -14.14
C GLN A 170 -9.71 -0.58 -13.70
N LEU A 171 -9.71 -0.86 -12.39
CA LEU A 171 -9.45 -2.20 -11.88
C LEU A 171 -10.46 -3.23 -12.41
N GLN A 172 -11.75 -2.86 -12.48
CA GLN A 172 -12.80 -3.70 -13.06
C GLN A 172 -12.60 -3.95 -14.56
N GLN A 173 -12.10 -2.97 -15.31
CA GLN A 173 -11.77 -3.14 -16.73
C GLN A 173 -10.61 -4.10 -16.93
N ILE A 174 -9.59 -4.03 -16.09
CA ILE A 174 -8.39 -4.86 -16.19
C ILE A 174 -8.66 -6.31 -15.79
N HIS A 175 -9.33 -6.54 -14.65
CA HIS A 175 -9.48 -7.88 -14.09
C HIS A 175 -10.89 -8.48 -14.23
N GLY A 176 -11.86 -7.70 -14.69
CA GLY A 176 -13.28 -8.04 -14.61
C GLY A 176 -13.87 -7.69 -13.24
N LYS A 177 -15.19 -7.45 -13.22
CA LYS A 177 -15.93 -7.02 -12.02
C LYS A 177 -15.81 -8.03 -10.87
N ASP A 178 -15.89 -9.31 -11.16
CA ASP A 178 -15.86 -10.36 -10.13
C ASP A 178 -14.51 -10.40 -9.42
N VAL A 179 -13.41 -10.35 -10.16
CA VAL A 179 -12.05 -10.35 -9.59
C VAL A 179 -11.79 -9.05 -8.83
N ALA A 180 -12.24 -7.90 -9.35
CA ALA A 180 -12.11 -6.62 -8.66
C ALA A 180 -12.87 -6.59 -7.32
N ASN A 181 -14.06 -7.20 -7.26
CA ASN A 181 -14.81 -7.37 -6.01
C ASN A 181 -14.09 -8.34 -5.04
N GLN A 182 -13.48 -9.42 -5.56
CA GLN A 182 -12.65 -10.31 -4.73
C GLN A 182 -11.42 -9.60 -4.17
N VAL A 183 -10.77 -8.73 -4.94
CA VAL A 183 -9.66 -7.89 -4.45
C VAL A 183 -10.12 -7.05 -3.26
N LEU A 184 -11.23 -6.33 -3.40
CA LEU A 184 -11.82 -5.56 -2.30
C LEU A 184 -12.18 -6.42 -1.09
N THR A 185 -12.69 -7.62 -1.30
CA THR A 185 -13.05 -8.54 -0.22
C THR A 185 -11.83 -9.06 0.52
N ASN A 186 -10.71 -9.28 -0.17
CA ASN A 186 -9.44 -9.70 0.42
C ASN A 186 -8.67 -8.56 1.11
N CYS A 187 -9.10 -7.30 0.93
CA CYS A 187 -8.56 -6.14 1.63
C CYS A 187 -9.43 -5.78 2.83
N ASP A 188 -8.93 -6.06 4.05
CA ASP A 188 -9.66 -5.78 5.29
C ASP A 188 -9.89 -4.27 5.48
N ARG A 189 -9.00 -3.43 4.95
CA ARG A 189 -9.10 -1.96 5.00
C ARG A 189 -9.26 -1.37 3.60
N LYS A 190 -10.11 -0.35 3.49
CA LYS A 190 -10.40 0.38 2.24
C LYS A 190 -10.28 1.87 2.54
N LEU A 191 -9.42 2.57 1.81
CA LEU A 191 -9.20 4.01 1.93
C LEU A 191 -9.61 4.70 0.64
N PHE A 192 -10.54 5.64 0.77
CA PHE A 192 -11.05 6.43 -0.34
C PHE A 192 -10.59 7.88 -0.21
N PHE A 193 -9.73 8.31 -1.12
CA PHE A 193 -9.15 9.67 -1.16
C PHE A 193 -9.95 10.64 -2.03
N GLY A 194 -11.15 10.25 -2.47
CA GLY A 194 -11.97 11.02 -3.41
C GLY A 194 -11.73 10.64 -4.87
N THR A 195 -12.76 10.85 -5.68
CA THR A 195 -12.76 10.52 -7.11
C THR A 195 -13.50 11.60 -7.89
N ASN A 196 -13.17 11.75 -9.18
CA ASN A 196 -13.95 12.53 -10.14
C ASN A 196 -14.83 11.64 -11.05
N SER A 197 -14.80 10.31 -10.85
CA SER A 197 -15.63 9.35 -11.57
C SER A 197 -16.97 9.18 -10.84
N MET A 198 -18.08 9.55 -11.49
CA MET A 198 -19.42 9.36 -10.92
C MET A 198 -19.70 7.88 -10.59
N GLN A 199 -19.20 6.96 -11.41
CA GLN A 199 -19.36 5.52 -11.19
C GLN A 199 -18.60 5.05 -9.95
N ASP A 200 -17.37 5.52 -9.73
CA ASP A 200 -16.61 5.20 -8.51
C ASP A 200 -17.26 5.83 -7.29
N ALA A 201 -17.73 7.08 -7.40
CA ALA A 201 -18.39 7.77 -6.30
C ALA A 201 -19.67 7.03 -5.86
N GLU A 202 -20.50 6.60 -6.83
CA GLU A 202 -21.68 5.79 -6.55
C GLU A 202 -21.31 4.43 -5.96
N TYR A 203 -20.28 3.77 -6.50
CA TYR A 203 -19.82 2.47 -6.01
C TYR A 203 -19.35 2.53 -4.55
N PHE A 204 -18.45 3.47 -4.21
CA PHE A 204 -17.95 3.60 -2.85
C PHE A 204 -19.01 4.15 -1.88
N SER A 205 -19.92 5.01 -2.35
CA SER A 205 -21.08 5.46 -1.56
C SER A 205 -22.00 4.30 -1.16
N ARG A 206 -22.23 3.34 -2.08
CA ARG A 206 -23.01 2.14 -1.77
C ARG A 206 -22.29 1.19 -0.81
N ILE A 207 -20.97 1.03 -0.97
CA ILE A 207 -20.18 0.08 -0.16
C ILE A 207 -19.84 0.62 1.23
N SER A 208 -19.71 1.94 1.40
CA SER A 208 -19.47 2.53 2.73
C SER A 208 -20.63 2.29 3.69
N GLY A 209 -21.81 1.90 3.18
CA GLY A 209 -23.05 2.05 3.93
C GLY A 209 -23.31 3.53 4.21
N TYR A 210 -24.45 3.84 4.82
CA TYR A 210 -24.83 5.24 5.09
C TYR A 210 -23.95 5.96 6.14
N ASP A 211 -22.86 5.37 6.63
CA ASP A 211 -21.93 6.06 7.51
C ASP A 211 -20.95 6.93 6.70
N GLN A 212 -21.46 8.04 6.16
CA GLN A 212 -20.60 9.09 5.63
C GLN A 212 -19.77 9.67 6.76
N MET A 213 -18.45 9.45 6.71
CA MET A 213 -17.48 10.15 7.54
C MET A 213 -16.73 11.18 6.70
N GLU A 214 -16.97 12.46 6.96
CA GLU A 214 -16.22 13.58 6.39
C GLU A 214 -15.03 13.91 7.28
N LEU A 215 -13.84 14.02 6.68
CA LEU A 215 -12.62 14.41 7.39
C LEU A 215 -12.20 15.81 6.94
N PHE A 216 -12.22 16.77 7.85
CA PHE A 216 -11.70 18.11 7.62
C PHE A 216 -10.30 18.23 8.21
N PHE A 217 -9.33 18.50 7.35
CA PHE A 217 -7.96 18.79 7.76
C PHE A 217 -7.85 20.27 8.13
N LEU A 218 -7.77 20.57 9.42
CA LEU A 218 -7.44 21.89 9.94
C LEU A 218 -5.93 21.95 10.26
N GLN A 219 -5.39 23.15 10.48
CA GLN A 219 -3.95 23.35 10.69
C GLN A 219 -3.36 22.44 11.79
N ASN A 220 -4.10 22.17 12.86
CA ASN A 220 -3.61 21.44 14.04
C ASN A 220 -4.50 20.25 14.45
N GLU A 221 -5.59 19.98 13.73
CA GLU A 221 -6.55 18.93 14.08
C GLU A 221 -7.26 18.39 12.83
N ILE A 222 -7.71 17.14 12.90
CA ILE A 222 -8.60 16.54 11.92
C ILE A 222 -9.98 16.46 12.58
N LEU A 223 -10.98 17.06 11.95
CA LEU A 223 -12.37 16.91 12.37
C LEU A 223 -12.99 15.75 11.59
N ALA A 224 -13.30 14.65 12.27
CA ALA A 224 -14.03 13.53 11.72
C ALA A 224 -15.52 13.68 12.03
N MET A 225 -16.34 13.92 11.01
CA MET A 225 -17.78 14.06 11.14
C MET A 225 -18.48 12.86 10.53
N GLY A 226 -19.17 12.07 11.34
CA GLY A 226 -20.02 10.97 10.85
C GLY A 226 -21.47 11.41 10.71
N ALA A 227 -22.22 10.86 9.75
CA ALA A 227 -23.66 11.07 9.63
C ALA A 227 -24.46 10.68 10.89
N TYR A 228 -23.91 9.76 11.71
CA TYR A 228 -24.56 9.22 12.91
C TYR A 228 -23.69 9.34 14.18
N HIS A 229 -22.59 10.09 14.11
CA HIS A 229 -21.65 10.24 15.24
C HIS A 229 -21.32 11.71 15.50
N ILE A 230 -21.17 12.05 16.77
CA ILE A 230 -20.74 13.40 17.18
C ILE A 230 -19.37 13.68 16.56
N PRO A 231 -19.17 14.85 15.91
CA PRO A 231 -17.89 15.24 15.34
C PRO A 231 -16.73 15.03 16.33
N GLN A 232 -15.74 14.24 15.93
CA GLN A 232 -14.55 13.97 16.74
C GLN A 232 -13.40 14.85 16.27
N LYS A 233 -12.79 15.56 17.22
CA LYS A 233 -11.54 16.30 16.99
C LYS A 233 -10.36 15.39 17.28
N ILE A 234 -9.56 15.11 16.27
CA ILE A 234 -8.34 14.33 16.38
C ILE A 234 -7.16 15.32 16.31
N PRO A 235 -6.45 15.59 17.41
CA PRO A 235 -5.33 16.50 17.38
C PRO A 235 -4.22 15.94 16.49
N ILE A 236 -3.70 16.75 15.58
CA ILE A 236 -2.52 16.42 14.80
C ILE A 236 -1.33 16.62 15.72
N GLN A 237 -0.73 15.53 16.21
CA GLN A 237 0.52 15.64 16.94
C GLN A 237 1.59 16.20 15.99
N GLN A 238 2.10 17.38 16.31
CA GLN A 238 3.25 17.94 15.61
C GLN A 238 4.41 16.97 15.76
N VAL A 239 4.80 16.34 14.65
CA VAL A 239 6.06 15.61 14.58
C VAL A 239 7.10 16.69 14.31
N ASP A 240 7.96 16.96 15.29
CA ASP A 240 9.12 17.83 15.09
C ASP A 240 9.99 17.23 13.99
N TYR A 241 9.89 17.80 12.79
CA TYR A 241 10.87 17.54 11.74
C TYR A 241 12.14 18.30 12.13
N LYS A 242 13.12 17.59 12.67
CA LYS A 242 14.49 18.09 12.68
C LYS A 242 14.98 18.07 11.23
N TYR A 243 15.00 19.25 10.62
CA TYR A 243 15.63 19.50 9.32
C TYR A 243 17.14 19.27 9.39
#